data_AF-A0A815YEY8-F1
#
_entry.id   AF-A0A815YEY8-F1
#
_cell.length_a   1.000
_cell.length_b   1.000
_cell.length_c   1.000
_cell.angle_alpha   90.00
_cell.angle_beta   90.00
_cell.angle_gamma   90.00
#
_symmetry.space_group_name_H-M   'P 1'
#
loop_
_entity.id
_entity.type
_entity.pdbx_description
1 polymer ?
#
loop_
_entity_poly.entity_id
_entity_poly.type
_entity_poly.pdbx_seq_one_letter_code
_entity_poly.pdbx_strand_id
1 'polypeptide(L)' 'DEKCMSYLNDWDKIIPNLDLIDSYKNEKEEILAVQGKSFPFSFGDYVVKILMGGVDSWFDMLDEQKVSVDGR' A
#
# COMPACT_ATOMS: atom_id res chain seq x y z
N ASP A 1 -17.62 -2.63 -12.01
CA ASP A 1 -17.15 -1.26 -12.20
C ASP A 1 -16.32 -0.80 -11.02
N GLU A 2 -15.03 -0.53 -11.23
CA GLU A 2 -14.10 0.02 -10.21
C GLU A 2 -14.64 1.31 -9.58
N LYS A 3 -15.37 2.14 -10.34
CA LYS A 3 -16.05 3.34 -9.82
C LYS A 3 -17.10 3.04 -8.74
N CYS A 4 -17.74 1.87 -8.78
CA CYS A 4 -18.71 1.50 -7.75
C CYS A 4 -18.03 1.05 -6.45
N MET A 5 -16.72 0.78 -6.47
CA MET A 5 -15.94 0.31 -5.31
C MET A 5 -15.08 1.41 -4.69
N SER A 6 -15.03 2.63 -5.26
CA SER A 6 -14.14 3.70 -4.77
C SER A 6 -14.38 4.08 -3.30
N TYR A 7 -15.62 3.91 -2.82
CA TYR A 7 -15.97 4.14 -1.43
C TYR A 7 -15.29 3.16 -0.46
N LEU A 8 -14.90 1.97 -0.94
CA LEU A 8 -14.12 1.02 -0.16
C LEU A 8 -12.71 1.59 0.03
N ASN A 9 -12.05 2.08 -1.02
CA ASN A 9 -10.74 2.73 -0.90
C ASN A 9 -10.77 3.97 0.02
N ASP A 10 -11.91 4.64 0.13
CA ASP A 10 -12.08 5.73 1.12
C ASP A 10 -12.16 5.21 2.57
N TRP A 11 -12.64 3.98 2.79
CA TRP A 11 -12.68 3.37 4.12
C TRP A 11 -11.30 2.98 4.63
N ASP A 12 -10.41 2.55 3.74
CA ASP A 12 -9.01 2.27 4.02
C ASP A 12 -8.35 3.44 4.76
N LYS A 13 -8.56 4.66 4.24
CA LYS A 13 -7.99 5.92 4.77
C LYS A 13 -8.57 6.38 6.11
N ILE A 14 -9.69 5.80 6.54
CA ILE A 14 -10.47 6.30 7.69
C ILE A 14 -10.57 5.24 8.80
N ILE A 15 -10.51 3.96 8.46
CA ILE A 15 -10.66 2.84 9.39
C ILE A 15 -9.27 2.28 9.71
N PRO A 16 -8.77 2.44 10.95
CA PRO A 16 -7.45 1.94 11.30
C PRO A 16 -7.33 0.42 11.12
N ASN A 17 -6.25 -0.03 10.49
CA ASN A 17 -5.93 -1.44 10.22
C ASN A 17 -6.92 -2.16 9.27
N LEU A 18 -7.70 -1.41 8.49
CA LEU A 18 -8.40 -1.95 7.33
C LEU A 18 -7.50 -1.71 6.13
N ASP A 19 -7.04 -2.79 5.49
CA ASP A 19 -6.26 -2.76 4.24
C ASP A 19 -7.09 -3.47 3.15
N LEU A 20 -7.55 -2.70 2.17
CA LEU A 20 -8.31 -3.21 1.04
C LEU A 20 -7.39 -3.53 -0.12
N ILE A 21 -7.43 -4.80 -0.52
CA ILE A 21 -6.61 -5.33 -1.61
C ILE A 21 -6.97 -4.64 -2.95
N ASP A 22 -6.18 -3.65 -3.35
CA ASP A 22 -6.16 -3.14 -4.73
C ASP A 22 -5.26 -4.02 -5.61
N SER A 23 -5.27 -3.82 -6.92
CA SER A 23 -4.39 -4.48 -7.85
C SER A 23 -2.93 -4.06 -7.64
N TYR A 24 -2.01 -5.01 -7.83
CA TYR A 24 -0.56 -4.75 -7.82
C TYR A 24 -0.13 -3.54 -8.65
N LYS A 25 -0.81 -3.29 -9.77
CA LYS A 25 -0.45 -2.17 -10.66
C LYS A 25 -0.76 -0.83 -9.99
N ASN A 26 -1.95 -0.67 -9.44
CA ASN A 26 -2.37 0.57 -8.78
C ASN A 26 -1.53 0.80 -7.51
N GLU A 27 -1.39 -0.24 -6.69
CA GLU A 27 -0.57 -0.22 -5.47
C GLU A 27 0.88 0.23 -5.76
N LYS A 28 1.48 -0.33 -6.82
CA LYS A 28 2.82 0.06 -7.24
C LYS A 28 2.88 1.52 -7.72
N GLU A 29 1.86 2.00 -8.42
CA GLU A 29 1.80 3.39 -8.86
C GLU A 29 1.74 4.36 -7.66
N GLU A 30 0.97 4.02 -6.62
CA GLU A 30 0.83 4.81 -5.39
C GLU A 30 2.12 4.80 -4.54
N ILE A 31 2.71 3.62 -4.30
CA ILE A 31 4.01 3.49 -3.62
C ILE A 31 5.10 4.29 -4.35
N LEU A 32 5.17 4.21 -5.68
CA LEU A 32 6.17 4.96 -6.45
C LEU A 32 5.90 6.48 -6.44
N ALA A 33 4.64 6.91 -6.28
CA ALA A 33 4.28 8.31 -6.11
C ALA A 33 4.78 8.88 -4.77
N VAL A 34 4.76 8.07 -3.70
CA VAL A 34 5.20 8.48 -2.36
C VAL A 34 6.69 8.25 -2.11
N GLN A 35 7.19 7.04 -2.37
CA GLN A 35 8.58 6.66 -2.11
C GLN A 35 9.55 7.16 -3.20
N GLY A 36 9.05 7.33 -4.42
CA GLY A 36 9.81 7.78 -5.60
C GLY A 36 10.03 6.67 -6.63
N LYS A 37 10.26 7.08 -7.89
CA LYS A 37 10.30 6.18 -9.08
C LYS A 37 11.33 5.06 -9.04
N SER A 38 12.37 5.18 -8.21
CA SER A 38 13.43 4.18 -8.07
C SER A 38 13.24 3.28 -6.84
N PHE A 39 12.13 3.40 -6.13
CA PHE A 39 11.87 2.57 -4.95
C PHE A 39 11.72 1.10 -5.37
N PRO A 40 12.46 0.16 -4.74
CA PRO A 40 12.37 -1.24 -5.09
C PRO A 40 11.05 -1.81 -4.57
N PHE A 41 10.14 -2.12 -5.50
CA PHE A 41 8.86 -2.77 -5.19
C PHE A 41 8.49 -3.79 -6.27
N SER A 42 8.51 -5.06 -5.88
CA SER A 42 8.22 -6.22 -6.71
C SER A 42 6.84 -6.82 -6.39
N PHE A 43 6.41 -7.78 -7.20
CA PHE A 43 5.18 -8.53 -6.92
C PHE A 43 5.29 -9.36 -5.62
N GLY A 44 6.49 -9.82 -5.27
CA GLY A 44 6.71 -10.51 -3.99
C GLY A 44 6.49 -9.58 -2.80
N ASP A 45 6.99 -8.35 -2.89
CA ASP A 45 6.80 -7.32 -1.85
C ASP A 45 5.32 -6.98 -1.69
N TYR A 46 4.58 -6.90 -2.80
CA TYR A 46 3.13 -6.70 -2.81
C TYR A 46 2.36 -7.83 -2.10
N VAL A 47 2.71 -9.10 -2.35
CA VAL A 47 2.09 -10.22 -1.65
C VAL A 47 2.35 -10.14 -0.14
N VAL A 48 3.57 -9.77 0.26
CA VAL A 48 3.90 -9.57 1.68
C VAL A 48 3.11 -8.39 2.25
N LYS A 49 3.02 -7.27 1.55
CA LYS A 49 2.25 -6.10 1.97
C LYS A 49 0.80 -6.48 2.25
N ILE A 50 0.10 -7.13 1.32
CA ILE A 50 -1.31 -7.54 1.53
C ILE A 50 -1.49 -8.43 2.77
N LEU A 51 -0.54 -9.32 3.04
CA LEU A 51 -0.63 -10.22 4.18
C LEU A 51 -0.31 -9.52 5.51
N MET A 52 0.52 -8.48 5.46
CA MET A 52 1.07 -7.80 6.64
C MET A 52 0.48 -6.42 6.90
N GLY A 53 -0.19 -5.77 5.94
CA GLY A 53 -0.68 -4.39 6.05
C GLY A 53 -1.66 -4.20 7.19
N GLY A 54 -2.62 -5.11 7.34
CA GLY A 54 -3.53 -5.14 8.49
C GLY A 54 -2.91 -5.54 9.83
N VAL A 55 -1.61 -5.89 9.89
CA VAL A 55 -0.92 -6.38 11.10
C VAL A 55 0.23 -5.46 11.53
N ASP A 56 0.97 -4.92 10.57
CA ASP A 56 2.17 -4.11 10.77
C ASP A 56 2.05 -2.82 9.96
N SER A 57 1.93 -1.72 10.70
CA SER A 57 1.78 -0.37 10.16
C SER A 57 2.92 0.05 9.23
N TRP A 58 4.10 -0.57 9.30
CA TRP A 58 5.17 -0.24 8.36
C TRP A 58 4.81 -0.58 6.91
N PHE A 59 4.11 -1.71 6.70
CA PHE A 59 3.65 -2.12 5.37
C PHE A 59 2.50 -1.25 4.86
N ASP A 60 1.58 -0.92 5.76
CA ASP A 60 0.47 0.01 5.54
C ASP A 60 0.99 1.40 5.10
N MET A 61 2.05 1.89 5.74
CA MET A 61 2.62 3.22 5.45
C MET A 61 3.34 3.35 4.09
N LEU A 62 3.57 2.26 3.34
CA LEU A 62 4.39 2.28 2.12
C LEU A 62 3.83 3.18 1.00
N ASP A 63 2.52 3.32 0.90
CA ASP A 63 1.81 4.14 -0.08
C ASP A 63 1.27 5.44 0.53
N GLU A 64 1.33 5.60 1.85
CA GLU A 64 0.86 6.81 2.55
C GLU A 64 1.98 7.82 2.84
N GLN A 65 3.16 7.35 3.26
CA GLN A 65 4.27 8.22 3.67
C GLN A 65 5.65 7.63 3.37
N LYS A 66 6.66 8.50 3.25
CA LYS A 66 8.03 8.04 3.02
C LYS A 66 8.54 7.19 4.18
N VAL A 67 8.93 5.95 3.89
CA VAL A 67 9.54 5.07 4.87
C VAL A 67 11.06 5.05 4.71
N SER A 68 11.78 4.92 5.82
CA SER A 68 13.20 4.56 5.76
C SER A 68 13.31 3.06 5.58
N VAL A 69 13.98 2.63 4.50
CA VAL A 69 14.40 1.23 4.33
C VAL A 69 15.70 0.96 5.10
N ASP A 70 16.37 2.02 5.56
CA ASP A 70 17.61 1.93 6.32
C ASP A 70 17.27 1.67 7.79
N GLY A 71 17.42 0.41 8.21
CA GLY A 71 16.96 -0.08 9.53
C GLY A 71 16.86 -1.61 9.69
N ARG A 72 17.28 -2.39 8.69
CA ARG A 72 17.74 -3.78 8.88
C ARG A 72 19.19 -3.90 8.47
#